data_AF-A0A0S6XA70-F1
#
_entry.id   AF-A0A0S6XA70-F1
#
_cell.length_a   1.000
_cell.length_b   1.000
_cell.length_c   1.000
_cell.angle_alpha   90.00
_cell.angle_beta   90.00
_cell.angle_gamma   90.00
#
_symmetry.space_group_name_H-M   'P 1'
#
loop_
_entity.id
_entity.type
_entity.pdbx_description
1 polymer ?
#
loop_
_entity_poly.entity_id
_entity_poly.type
_entity_poly.pdbx_seq_one_letter_code
_entity_poly.pdbx_strand_id
1 'polypeptide(L)'
;MGRIPYLTRLALRTTDSHKGRSAFEPFDFDHSDPSKGNTTDATGQSYDSSGRPVNPAATARNEALVRAKNEVLEAVGVTERSRHRTFYADEGHVSLGQAADALAVLYSDTANAGADHDDLPDADQTRLDALEDELGDDASLITDLLHLGLTWWMDTLRRRVQAGIVPTDVPFTALVAQEWHIFSAGNAVDKYHFLTAGLTLEVFSNFLLRFGSYTVYEYITRHRDRVWSDAQMDDTTKQSRLKYWKRVRSV
;
A
#
# COMPACT_ATOMS: atom_id res chain seq x y z
N MET A 1 -10.83 30.72 10.14
CA MET A 1 -9.61 31.53 10.32
C MET A 1 -8.62 30.73 11.16
N GLY A 2 -7.35 30.69 10.81
CA GLY A 2 -6.29 30.05 11.61
C GLY A 2 -5.29 29.22 10.80
N ARG A 3 -4.60 29.83 9.82
CA ARG A 3 -3.40 29.25 9.22
C ARG A 3 -2.24 29.50 10.16
N ILE A 4 -1.57 28.44 10.61
CA ILE A 4 -0.51 28.52 11.60
C ILE A 4 0.82 28.93 10.91
N PRO A 5 1.51 29.98 11.41
CA PRO A 5 2.75 30.51 10.84
C PRO A 5 3.96 29.89 11.53
N TYR A 6 4.64 28.94 10.90
CA TYR A 6 5.91 28.40 11.40
C TYR A 6 7.13 28.74 10.51
N LEU A 7 6.98 29.58 9.48
CA LEU A 7 8.07 29.94 8.58
C LEU A 7 8.88 31.19 9.00
N THR A 8 8.81 31.61 10.27
CA THR A 8 9.44 32.88 10.71
C THR A 8 10.45 32.72 11.85
N ARG A 9 11.17 31.59 11.93
CA ARG A 9 12.32 31.43 12.84
C ARG A 9 13.49 30.70 12.19
N LEU A 10 13.98 31.20 11.07
CA LEU A 10 15.37 30.95 10.64
C LEU A 10 15.99 32.16 9.93
N ALA A 11 15.61 33.37 10.36
CA ALA A 11 16.30 34.59 10.03
C ALA A 11 16.54 35.32 11.35
N LEU A 12 17.78 35.22 11.85
CA LEU A 12 18.46 36.05 12.87
C LEU A 12 19.34 35.17 13.76
N ARG A 13 20.60 34.97 13.35
CA ARG A 13 21.81 35.42 14.10
C ARG A 13 23.05 34.68 13.61
N THR A 14 23.59 35.11 12.47
CA THR A 14 25.02 35.06 12.20
C THR A 14 25.51 36.49 12.11
N THR A 15 25.91 37.03 13.25
CA THR A 15 26.74 38.23 13.30
C THR A 15 28.07 37.78 13.88
N ASP A 16 29.01 37.45 13.01
CA ASP A 16 30.39 37.80 13.24
C ASP A 16 31.09 38.02 11.89
N SER A 17 31.62 39.24 11.80
CA SER A 17 32.72 39.67 10.95
C SER A 17 32.54 39.82 9.43
N HIS A 18 32.46 41.11 9.07
CA HIS A 18 33.05 41.76 7.91
C HIS A 18 32.20 42.07 6.66
N LYS A 19 32.16 43.38 6.39
CA LYS A 19 31.92 44.09 5.12
C LYS A 19 30.51 43.96 4.53
N GLY A 20 29.66 44.87 4.99
CA GLY A 20 28.50 45.29 4.21
C GLY A 20 28.94 45.87 2.86
N ARG A 21 28.34 45.32 1.79
CA ARG A 21 28.17 45.99 0.51
C ARG A 21 26.68 45.97 0.18
N SER A 22 26.12 47.13 -0.14
CA SER A 22 24.70 47.36 -0.43
C SER A 22 24.31 46.86 -1.83
N ALA A 23 23.03 46.51 -2.01
CA ALA A 23 22.46 45.89 -3.20
C ALA A 23 22.27 46.80 -4.44
N PHE A 24 22.93 47.96 -4.53
CA PHE A 24 22.75 48.92 -5.63
C PHE A 24 24.03 49.70 -5.98
N GLU A 25 25.16 49.02 -6.15
CA GLU A 25 26.29 49.60 -6.88
C GLU A 25 26.25 49.13 -8.34
N PRO A 26 26.23 50.04 -9.34
CA PRO A 26 26.40 49.67 -10.73
C PRO A 26 27.84 49.18 -10.95
N PHE A 27 27.99 48.01 -11.57
CA PHE A 27 29.30 47.49 -11.93
C PHE A 27 29.83 48.23 -13.16
N ASP A 28 30.96 48.90 -12.98
CA ASP A 28 31.84 49.27 -14.10
C ASP A 28 32.34 47.98 -14.77
N PHE A 29 32.05 47.85 -16.06
CA PHE A 29 32.61 46.80 -16.89
C PHE A 29 34.05 47.17 -17.22
N ASP A 30 35.02 46.59 -16.50
CA ASP A 30 36.39 46.52 -16.97
C ASP A 30 36.71 45.09 -17.43
N HIS A 31 37.23 45.00 -18.65
CA HIS A 31 37.55 43.77 -19.34
C HIS A 31 38.85 43.18 -18.80
N SER A 32 38.80 41.96 -18.26
CA SER A 32 39.93 41.03 -18.40
C SER A 32 39.43 39.61 -18.31
N ASP A 33 39.56 38.90 -19.41
CA ASP A 33 39.48 37.45 -19.52
C ASP A 33 40.71 36.86 -18.79
N PRO A 34 40.55 35.94 -17.83
CA PRO A 34 41.53 34.88 -17.77
C PRO A 34 40.88 33.51 -17.59
N SER A 35 41.28 32.61 -18.48
CA SER A 35 41.63 31.23 -18.15
C SER A 35 40.60 30.40 -17.39
N LYS A 36 39.98 29.46 -18.11
CA LYS A 36 39.26 28.29 -17.57
C LYS A 36 40.20 27.43 -16.71
N GLY A 37 40.49 27.87 -15.50
CA GLY A 37 41.21 27.14 -14.47
C GLY A 37 40.32 27.08 -13.24
N ASN A 38 39.96 25.86 -12.84
CA ASN A 38 39.24 25.50 -11.62
C ASN A 38 39.68 26.39 -10.45
N THR A 39 38.94 27.46 -10.19
CA THR A 39 39.26 28.44 -9.15
C THR A 39 38.43 28.09 -7.93
N THR A 40 39.03 27.27 -7.06
CA THR A 40 38.59 27.17 -5.67
C THR A 40 38.92 28.50 -5.00
N ASP A 41 37.93 29.39 -4.95
CA ASP A 41 38.02 30.62 -4.15
C ASP A 41 38.14 30.28 -2.67
N ALA A 42 38.90 31.11 -1.94
CA ALA A 42 39.30 30.95 -0.54
C ALA A 42 38.14 30.84 0.49
N THR A 43 36.89 30.86 0.03
CA THR A 43 35.65 30.65 0.80
C THR A 43 35.06 29.25 0.65
N GLY A 44 35.68 28.34 -0.10
CA GLY A 44 35.30 26.92 -0.17
C GLY A 44 33.98 26.63 -0.89
N GLN A 45 33.42 27.61 -1.61
CA GLN A 45 32.23 27.39 -2.44
C GLN A 45 32.64 26.94 -3.85
N SER A 46 32.14 25.78 -4.29
CA SER A 46 32.34 25.28 -5.66
C SER A 46 31.18 25.70 -6.57
N TYR A 47 31.50 26.07 -7.81
CA TYR A 47 30.52 26.45 -8.84
C TYR A 47 30.57 25.49 -10.03
N ASP A 48 29.45 25.29 -10.72
CA ASP A 48 29.42 24.53 -11.98
C ASP A 48 30.01 25.35 -13.14
N SER A 49 30.20 24.71 -14.30
CA SER A 49 30.67 25.37 -15.52
C SER A 49 29.74 26.46 -16.06
N SER A 50 28.53 26.58 -15.51
CA SER A 50 27.52 27.60 -15.81
C SER A 50 27.48 28.72 -14.76
N GLY A 51 28.40 28.71 -13.78
CA GLY A 51 28.49 29.71 -12.72
C GLY A 51 27.46 29.56 -11.60
N ARG A 52 26.76 28.42 -11.49
CA ARG A 52 25.80 28.17 -10.40
C ARG A 52 26.51 27.54 -9.20
N PRO A 53 26.19 27.96 -7.97
CA PRO A 53 26.79 27.37 -6.77
C PRO A 53 26.34 25.90 -6.63
N VAL A 54 27.32 25.00 -6.52
CA VAL A 54 27.12 23.56 -6.34
C VAL A 54 27.51 23.20 -4.92
N ASN A 55 26.55 22.68 -4.15
CA ASN A 55 26.84 22.11 -2.85
C ASN A 55 27.17 20.61 -3.00
N PRO A 56 28.44 20.18 -2.83
CA PRO A 56 28.84 18.79 -3.02
C PRO A 56 28.12 17.82 -2.06
N ALA A 57 27.78 18.28 -0.85
CA ALA A 57 27.02 17.46 0.11
C ALA A 57 25.58 17.23 -0.34
N ALA A 58 24.97 18.22 -1.01
CA ALA A 58 23.63 18.07 -1.58
C ALA A 58 23.64 17.13 -2.79
N THR A 59 24.69 17.20 -3.63
CA THR A 59 24.87 16.28 -4.76
C THR A 59 25.02 14.84 -4.28
N ALA A 60 25.88 14.58 -3.29
CA ALA A 60 26.06 13.24 -2.72
C ALA A 60 24.76 12.68 -2.12
N ARG A 61 23.97 13.54 -1.45
CA ARG A 61 22.66 13.14 -0.90
C ARG A 61 21.64 12.82 -1.99
N ASN A 62 21.61 13.61 -3.07
CA ASN A 62 20.73 13.35 -4.21
C ASN A 62 21.13 12.06 -4.93
N GLU A 63 22.42 11.79 -5.11
CA GLU A 63 22.92 10.53 -5.67
C GLU A 63 22.51 9.32 -4.83
N ALA A 64 22.61 9.43 -3.49
CA ALA A 64 22.15 8.38 -2.58
C ALA A 64 20.64 8.13 -2.70
N LEU A 65 19.85 9.20 -2.82
CA LEU A 65 18.39 9.12 -3.01
C LEU A 65 18.02 8.45 -4.34
N VAL A 66 18.71 8.81 -5.42
CA VAL A 66 18.52 8.20 -6.74
C VAL A 66 18.90 6.72 -6.70
N ARG A 67 20.01 6.37 -6.04
CA ARG A 67 20.44 4.97 -5.86
C ARG A 67 19.39 4.16 -5.11
N ALA A 68 18.89 4.66 -3.98
CA ALA A 68 17.86 4.00 -3.19
C ALA A 68 16.54 3.82 -3.96
N LYS A 69 16.13 4.83 -4.72
CA LYS A 69 14.93 4.74 -5.58
C LYS A 69 15.08 3.66 -6.64
N ASN A 70 16.25 3.59 -7.28
CA ASN A 70 16.52 2.57 -8.30
C ASN A 70 16.57 1.16 -7.69
N GLU A 71 17.09 1.01 -6.47
CA GLU A 71 17.08 -0.27 -5.74
C GLU A 71 15.65 -0.75 -5.44
N VAL A 72 14.75 0.16 -5.06
CA VAL A 72 13.33 -0.17 -4.87
C VAL A 72 12.65 -0.56 -6.18
N LEU A 73 12.92 0.16 -7.28
CA LEU A 73 12.38 -0.19 -8.60
C LEU A 73 12.90 -1.55 -9.10
N GLU A 74 14.14 -1.91 -8.78
CA GLU A 74 14.71 -3.23 -9.04
C GLU A 74 14.01 -4.31 -8.21
N ALA A 75 13.84 -4.09 -6.90
CA ALA A 75 13.19 -5.06 -6.00
C ALA A 75 11.71 -5.32 -6.37
N VAL A 76 11.01 -4.31 -6.86
CA VAL A 76 9.61 -4.43 -7.34
C VAL A 76 9.55 -5.05 -8.75
N GLY A 77 10.68 -5.24 -9.44
CA GLY A 77 10.75 -5.81 -10.78
C GLY A 77 10.38 -4.84 -11.91
N VAL A 78 10.33 -3.53 -11.64
CA VAL A 78 10.03 -2.49 -12.63
C VAL A 78 11.23 -2.20 -13.52
N THR A 79 12.45 -2.37 -12.99
CA THR A 79 13.70 -2.23 -13.74
C THR A 79 14.55 -3.48 -13.56
N GLU A 80 14.77 -4.23 -14.63
CA GLU A 80 15.75 -5.33 -14.59
C GLU A 80 17.16 -4.75 -14.43
N ARG A 81 17.90 -5.24 -13.43
CA ARG A 81 19.34 -4.98 -13.38
C ARG A 81 19.95 -5.68 -14.56
N SER A 82 20.50 -4.93 -15.51
CA SER A 82 21.30 -5.44 -16.63
C SER A 82 22.61 -6.04 -16.09
N ARG A 83 22.52 -7.15 -15.36
CA ARG A 83 23.63 -8.05 -15.10
C ARG A 83 23.77 -8.89 -16.35
N HIS A 84 24.84 -8.61 -17.07
CA HIS A 84 25.38 -9.47 -18.12
C HIS A 84 25.30 -10.94 -17.64
N ARG A 85 24.40 -11.68 -18.28
CA ARG A 85 23.97 -13.02 -17.90
C ARG A 85 24.99 -14.02 -18.46
N THR A 86 25.92 -14.44 -17.62
CA THR A 86 26.67 -15.69 -17.81
C THR A 86 26.55 -16.53 -16.56
N PHE A 87 26.09 -17.77 -16.74
CA PHE A 87 25.92 -18.86 -15.76
C PHE A 87 24.71 -18.67 -14.79
N TYR A 88 23.72 -19.56 -14.69
CA TYR A 88 23.66 -21.00 -14.95
C TYR A 88 22.36 -21.39 -15.69
N ALA A 89 22.51 -22.21 -16.71
CA ALA A 89 21.47 -23.08 -17.23
C ALA A 89 21.65 -24.43 -16.54
N ASP A 90 20.96 -24.67 -15.44
CA ASP A 90 20.59 -26.01 -14.97
C ASP A 90 19.59 -25.85 -13.82
N GLU A 91 18.71 -26.84 -13.67
CA GLU A 91 17.59 -26.92 -12.74
C GLU A 91 16.29 -26.26 -13.20
N GLY A 92 15.41 -27.15 -13.68
CA GLY A 92 14.14 -26.88 -14.33
C GLY A 92 13.12 -26.15 -13.47
N HIS A 93 13.15 -24.82 -13.55
CA HIS A 93 12.00 -24.01 -13.23
C HIS A 93 11.02 -24.03 -14.40
N VAL A 94 9.89 -24.72 -14.22
CA VAL A 94 8.70 -24.54 -15.06
C VAL A 94 8.42 -23.04 -15.07
N SER A 95 8.58 -22.41 -16.23
CA SER A 95 8.35 -20.97 -16.35
C SER A 95 6.90 -20.66 -15.97
N LEU A 96 6.68 -19.54 -15.29
CA LEU A 96 5.32 -19.09 -14.91
C LEU A 96 4.38 -19.05 -16.14
N GLY A 97 4.94 -18.84 -17.34
CA GLY A 97 4.22 -18.93 -18.62
C GLY A 97 3.77 -20.36 -18.97
N GLN A 98 4.59 -21.38 -18.74
CA GLN A 98 4.17 -22.78 -18.93
C GLN A 98 3.17 -23.25 -17.88
N ALA A 99 3.25 -22.73 -16.64
CA ALA A 99 2.24 -22.99 -15.63
C ALA A 99 0.91 -22.29 -15.96
N ALA A 100 0.97 -21.07 -16.50
CA ALA A 100 -0.21 -20.35 -16.98
C ALA A 100 -0.85 -21.01 -18.21
N ASP A 101 -0.06 -21.51 -19.15
CA ASP A 101 -0.56 -22.27 -20.31
C ASP A 101 -1.17 -23.62 -19.88
N ALA A 102 -0.56 -24.31 -18.92
CA ALA A 102 -1.14 -25.54 -18.37
C ALA A 102 -2.45 -25.29 -17.61
N LEU A 103 -2.55 -24.18 -16.87
CA LEU A 103 -3.79 -23.72 -16.23
C LEU A 103 -4.85 -23.32 -17.25
N ALA A 104 -4.46 -22.65 -18.34
CA ALA A 104 -5.37 -22.28 -19.43
C ALA A 104 -5.91 -23.51 -20.17
N VAL A 105 -5.09 -24.53 -20.39
CA VAL A 105 -5.52 -25.81 -20.98
C VAL A 105 -6.48 -26.54 -20.05
N LEU A 106 -6.17 -26.64 -18.75
CA LEU A 106 -7.07 -27.26 -17.76
C LEU A 106 -8.41 -26.51 -17.63
N TYR A 107 -8.40 -25.18 -17.71
CA TYR A 107 -9.61 -24.37 -17.68
C TYR A 107 -10.44 -24.52 -18.97
N SER A 108 -9.78 -24.67 -20.12
CA SER A 108 -10.46 -24.89 -21.40
C SER A 108 -11.09 -26.28 -21.53
N ASP A 109 -10.50 -27.31 -20.90
CA ASP A 109 -11.07 -28.66 -20.86
C ASP A 109 -12.33 -28.73 -19.98
N THR A 110 -12.38 -27.96 -18.90
CA THR A 110 -13.60 -27.81 -18.09
C THR A 110 -14.68 -26.98 -18.78
N ALA A 111 -14.30 -26.01 -19.61
CA ALA A 111 -15.25 -25.20 -20.38
C ALA A 111 -15.88 -25.97 -21.55
N ASN A 112 -15.15 -26.91 -22.17
CA ASN A 112 -15.66 -27.75 -23.25
C ASN A 112 -16.48 -28.96 -22.75
N ALA A 113 -16.37 -29.34 -21.47
CA ALA A 113 -17.21 -30.36 -20.85
C ALA A 113 -18.62 -29.85 -20.46
N GLY A 114 -18.88 -28.54 -20.59
CA GLY A 114 -20.14 -27.88 -20.22
C GLY A 114 -21.11 -27.60 -21.39
N ALA A 115 -20.87 -28.15 -22.58
CA ALA A 115 -21.65 -27.80 -23.77
C ALA A 115 -23.07 -28.42 -23.84
N ASP A 116 -23.47 -29.24 -22.87
CA ASP A 116 -24.82 -29.79 -22.71
C ASP A 116 -25.48 -29.35 -21.37
N HIS A 117 -25.23 -28.11 -20.91
CA HIS A 117 -25.77 -27.59 -19.64
C HIS A 117 -27.16 -26.91 -19.77
N ASP A 118 -27.78 -26.91 -20.96
CA ASP A 118 -29.10 -26.29 -21.16
C ASP A 118 -30.30 -27.19 -20.76
N ASP A 119 -30.04 -28.45 -20.36
CA ASP A 119 -31.09 -29.43 -20.01
C ASP A 119 -31.07 -29.86 -18.52
N LEU A 120 -30.44 -29.07 -17.62
CA LEU A 120 -30.69 -29.28 -16.19
C LEU A 120 -32.09 -28.76 -15.83
N PRO A 121 -32.89 -29.53 -15.07
CA PRO A 121 -34.21 -29.07 -14.64
C PRO A 121 -34.06 -27.76 -13.86
N ASP A 122 -34.93 -26.76 -14.12
CA ASP A 122 -34.86 -25.39 -13.56
C ASP A 122 -34.53 -25.31 -12.06
N ALA A 123 -34.94 -26.33 -11.28
CA ALA A 123 -34.67 -26.46 -9.86
C ALA A 123 -33.17 -26.64 -9.52
N ASP A 124 -32.43 -27.38 -10.35
CA ASP A 124 -31.01 -27.62 -10.15
C ASP A 124 -30.18 -26.42 -10.61
N GLN A 125 -30.60 -25.72 -11.67
CA GLN A 125 -29.97 -24.47 -12.12
C GLN A 125 -30.03 -23.40 -11.03
N THR A 126 -31.22 -23.21 -10.44
CA THR A 126 -31.42 -22.25 -9.34
C THR A 126 -30.54 -22.56 -8.13
N ARG A 127 -30.29 -23.84 -7.85
CA ARG A 127 -29.44 -24.26 -6.73
C ARG A 127 -27.95 -24.02 -7.03
N LEU A 128 -27.55 -24.19 -8.28
CA LEU A 128 -26.17 -24.00 -8.70
C LEU A 128 -25.81 -22.51 -8.69
N ASP A 129 -26.71 -21.65 -9.20
CA ASP A 129 -26.57 -20.20 -9.13
C ASP A 129 -26.44 -19.72 -7.67
N ALA A 130 -27.26 -20.25 -6.76
CA ALA A 130 -27.20 -19.91 -5.34
C ALA A 130 -25.87 -20.31 -4.67
N LEU A 131 -25.27 -21.42 -5.11
CA LEU A 131 -23.96 -21.86 -4.61
C LEU A 131 -22.81 -21.04 -5.18
N GLU A 132 -22.91 -20.61 -6.44
CA GLU A 132 -21.92 -19.74 -7.06
C GLU A 132 -21.89 -18.36 -6.38
N ASP A 133 -23.05 -17.79 -6.10
CA ASP A 133 -23.18 -16.53 -5.36
C ASP A 133 -22.56 -16.64 -3.96
N GLU A 134 -22.83 -17.74 -3.22
CA GLU A 134 -22.26 -17.97 -1.89
C GLU A 134 -20.72 -18.09 -1.93
N LEU A 135 -20.19 -18.81 -2.92
CA LEU A 135 -18.74 -18.95 -3.09
C LEU A 135 -18.08 -17.64 -3.50
N GLY A 136 -18.74 -16.85 -4.36
CA GLY A 136 -18.27 -15.54 -4.79
C GLY A 136 -18.15 -14.57 -3.62
N ASP A 137 -19.15 -14.57 -2.73
CA ASP A 137 -19.15 -13.76 -1.52
C ASP A 137 -18.00 -14.15 -0.57
N ASP A 138 -17.80 -15.45 -0.33
CA ASP A 138 -16.71 -15.95 0.51
C ASP A 138 -15.32 -15.62 -0.07
N ALA A 139 -15.14 -15.79 -1.38
CA ALA A 139 -13.90 -15.45 -2.07
C ALA A 139 -13.60 -13.94 -1.99
N SER A 140 -14.64 -13.09 -2.08
CA SER A 140 -14.51 -11.65 -1.92
C SER A 140 -14.00 -11.29 -0.52
N LEU A 141 -14.53 -11.95 0.51
CA LEU A 141 -14.16 -11.74 1.91
C LEU A 141 -12.71 -12.16 2.17
N ILE A 142 -12.28 -13.29 1.63
CA ILE A 142 -10.89 -13.75 1.72
C ILE A 142 -9.95 -12.77 1.04
N THR A 143 -10.31 -12.29 -0.15
CA THR A 143 -9.49 -11.35 -0.93
C THR A 143 -9.36 -10.01 -0.20
N ASP A 144 -10.44 -9.51 0.40
CA ASP A 144 -10.43 -8.31 1.23
C ASP A 144 -9.55 -8.48 2.48
N LEU A 145 -9.60 -9.64 3.12
CA LEU A 145 -8.79 -9.95 4.29
C LEU A 145 -7.30 -10.05 3.94
N LEU A 146 -6.98 -10.66 2.80
CA LEU A 146 -5.61 -10.69 2.26
C LEU A 146 -5.12 -9.28 1.91
N HIS A 147 -5.95 -8.47 1.26
CA HIS A 147 -5.61 -7.10 0.93
C HIS A 147 -5.34 -6.27 2.18
N LEU A 148 -6.16 -6.40 3.22
CA LEU A 148 -5.96 -5.76 4.51
C LEU A 148 -4.63 -6.19 5.14
N GLY A 149 -4.36 -7.50 5.18
CA GLY A 149 -3.10 -8.03 5.71
C GLY A 149 -1.88 -7.50 4.97
N LEU A 150 -1.92 -7.52 3.63
CA LEU A 150 -0.83 -7.09 2.74
C LEU A 150 -0.57 -5.58 2.77
N THR A 151 -1.61 -4.75 2.91
CA THR A 151 -1.45 -3.29 2.94
C THR A 151 -1.09 -2.78 4.33
N TRP A 152 -1.57 -3.45 5.38
CA TRP A 152 -1.40 -3.03 6.76
C TRP A 152 0.08 -2.97 7.18
N TRP A 153 0.89 -4.00 6.88
CA TRP A 153 2.29 -4.03 7.31
C TRP A 153 3.12 -2.91 6.65
N MET A 154 2.80 -2.59 5.39
CA MET A 154 3.43 -1.48 4.65
C MET A 154 3.10 -0.12 5.27
N ASP A 155 1.83 0.12 5.62
CA ASP A 155 1.41 1.37 6.25
C ASP A 155 2.01 1.54 7.66
N THR A 156 2.09 0.45 8.41
CA THR A 156 2.70 0.43 9.74
C THR A 156 4.18 0.78 9.67
N LEU A 157 4.89 0.15 8.73
CA LEU A 157 6.30 0.42 8.49
C LEU A 157 6.50 1.88 8.05
N ARG A 158 5.66 2.37 7.13
CA ARG A 158 5.69 3.76 6.66
C ARG A 158 5.53 4.75 7.82
N ARG A 159 4.53 4.58 8.68
CA ARG A 159 4.29 5.46 9.83
C ARG A 159 5.47 5.50 10.80
N ARG A 160 6.14 4.37 11.02
CA ARG A 160 7.31 4.26 11.91
C ARG A 160 8.56 4.93 11.34
N VAL A 161 8.78 4.77 10.04
CA VAL A 161 9.83 5.49 9.32
C VAL A 161 9.57 7.00 9.39
N GLN A 162 8.32 7.43 9.18
CA GLN A 162 7.94 8.85 9.29
C GLN A 162 8.06 9.41 10.71
N ALA A 163 7.82 8.58 11.74
CA ALA A 163 8.01 8.95 13.14
C ALA A 163 9.51 9.12 13.52
N GLY A 164 10.44 8.80 12.62
CA GLY A 164 11.87 8.97 12.86
C GLY A 164 12.46 7.99 13.87
N ILE A 165 11.75 6.89 14.16
CA ILE A 165 12.24 5.86 15.08
C ILE A 165 13.37 5.04 14.43
N VAL A 166 13.40 5.01 13.10
CA VAL A 166 14.40 4.32 12.30
C VAL A 166 15.50 5.31 11.90
N PRO A 167 16.77 5.00 12.18
CA PRO A 167 17.88 5.87 11.80
C PRO A 167 18.07 5.86 10.28
N THR A 168 18.30 7.04 9.70
CA THR A 168 18.29 7.27 8.23
C THR A 168 19.52 6.73 7.51
N ASP A 169 20.51 6.25 8.24
CA ASP A 169 21.74 5.64 7.74
C ASP A 169 21.55 4.17 7.32
N VAL A 170 20.47 3.52 7.76
CA VAL A 170 20.19 2.12 7.43
C VAL A 170 19.31 2.04 6.16
N PRO A 171 19.74 1.30 5.11
CA PRO A 171 18.93 1.12 3.93
C PRO A 171 17.67 0.32 4.24
N PHE A 172 16.57 0.64 3.55
CA PHE A 172 15.27 0.01 3.75
C PHE A 172 15.30 -1.52 3.61
N THR A 173 16.08 -2.03 2.66
CA THR A 173 16.26 -3.47 2.43
C THR A 173 16.90 -4.18 3.62
N ALA A 174 17.85 -3.55 4.32
CA ALA A 174 18.46 -4.10 5.52
C ALA A 174 17.48 -4.18 6.69
N LEU A 175 16.60 -3.18 6.84
CA LEU A 175 15.53 -3.20 7.86
C LEU A 175 14.56 -4.35 7.63
N VAL A 176 14.09 -4.52 6.39
CA VAL A 176 13.16 -5.61 6.05
C VAL A 176 13.82 -6.98 6.24
N ALA A 177 15.08 -7.13 5.80
CA ALA A 177 15.82 -8.38 5.96
C ALA A 177 16.07 -8.73 7.43
N GLN A 178 16.42 -7.74 8.26
CA GLN A 178 16.62 -7.92 9.70
C GLN A 178 15.33 -8.37 10.39
N GLU A 179 14.23 -7.69 10.11
CA GLU A 179 12.93 -8.02 10.70
C GLU A 179 12.41 -9.38 10.22
N TRP A 180 12.60 -9.72 8.95
CA TRP A 180 12.30 -11.05 8.43
C TRP A 180 13.13 -12.13 9.12
N HIS A 181 14.41 -11.89 9.32
CA HIS A 181 15.28 -12.82 10.02
C HIS A 181 14.80 -13.04 11.47
N ILE A 182 14.47 -11.97 12.20
CA ILE A 182 13.90 -12.05 13.55
C ILE A 182 12.57 -12.82 13.56
N PHE A 183 11.70 -12.53 12.60
CA PHE A 183 10.40 -13.19 12.46
C PHE A 183 10.51 -14.69 12.20
N SER A 184 11.47 -15.08 11.34
CA SER A 184 11.71 -16.45 10.92
C SER A 184 12.41 -17.30 11.99
N ALA A 185 13.27 -16.68 12.82
CA ALA A 185 14.10 -17.38 13.80
C ALA A 185 13.52 -17.44 15.24
N GLY A 186 12.61 -16.54 15.62
CA GLY A 186 12.17 -16.40 17.02
C GLY A 186 11.00 -17.30 17.47
N ASN A 187 10.92 -17.58 18.78
CA ASN A 187 9.72 -18.13 19.44
C ASN A 187 8.60 -17.07 19.49
N ALA A 188 7.34 -17.47 19.36
CA ALA A 188 6.18 -16.57 19.22
C ALA A 188 6.05 -15.47 20.30
N VAL A 189 6.63 -15.68 21.49
CA VAL A 189 6.62 -14.73 22.61
C VAL A 189 7.68 -13.63 22.45
N ASP A 190 8.83 -13.93 21.85
CA ASP A 190 9.86 -12.93 21.51
C ASP A 190 9.51 -12.15 20.24
N LYS A 191 8.46 -12.55 19.51
CA LYS A 191 8.03 -11.88 18.27
C LYS A 191 7.31 -10.55 18.50
N TYR A 192 7.20 -10.05 19.73
CA TYR A 192 6.77 -8.67 20.01
C TYR A 192 7.92 -7.69 19.73
N HIS A 193 8.31 -7.62 18.46
CA HIS A 193 9.32 -6.70 17.97
C HIS A 193 8.69 -5.55 17.20
N PHE A 194 9.55 -4.65 16.74
CA PHE A 194 9.22 -3.37 16.15
C PHE A 194 8.09 -3.44 15.11
N LEU A 195 7.99 -4.48 14.29
CA LEU A 195 6.90 -4.62 13.31
C LEU A 195 5.55 -5.05 13.89
N THR A 196 5.54 -5.83 14.96
CA THR A 196 4.31 -6.45 15.51
C THR A 196 3.75 -5.67 16.70
N ALA A 197 4.51 -4.74 17.29
CA ALA A 197 4.06 -3.93 18.41
C ALA A 197 2.82 -3.08 18.01
N GLY A 198 1.64 -3.45 18.47
CA GLY A 198 0.37 -2.78 18.09
C GLY A 198 -0.34 -3.36 16.88
N LEU A 199 0.26 -4.36 16.20
CA LEU A 199 -0.35 -5.11 15.10
C LEU A 199 -1.68 -5.72 15.52
N THR A 200 -1.68 -6.40 16.66
CA THR A 200 -2.86 -7.09 17.15
C THR A 200 -4.03 -6.13 17.37
N LEU A 201 -3.79 -4.93 17.91
CA LEU A 201 -4.82 -3.92 18.14
C LEU A 201 -5.31 -3.28 16.83
N GLU A 202 -4.43 -2.96 15.89
CA GLU A 202 -4.83 -2.36 14.61
C GLU A 202 -5.55 -3.36 13.69
N VAL A 203 -5.05 -4.59 13.60
CA VAL A 203 -5.70 -5.67 12.85
C VAL A 203 -7.05 -5.98 13.48
N PHE A 204 -7.11 -6.11 14.80
CA PHE A 204 -8.38 -6.34 15.49
C PHE A 204 -9.36 -5.19 15.32
N SER A 205 -8.91 -3.93 15.39
CA SER A 205 -9.76 -2.76 15.15
C SER A 205 -10.30 -2.71 13.73
N ASN A 206 -9.46 -2.92 12.71
CA ASN A 206 -9.90 -2.95 11.32
C ASN A 206 -10.82 -4.15 11.04
N PHE A 207 -10.51 -5.31 11.64
CA PHE A 207 -11.35 -6.48 11.56
C PHE A 207 -12.73 -6.21 12.15
N LEU A 208 -12.80 -5.66 13.37
CA LEU A 208 -14.05 -5.28 14.01
C LEU A 208 -14.82 -4.22 13.22
N LEU A 209 -14.13 -3.23 12.63
CA LEU A 209 -14.79 -2.23 11.78
C LEU A 209 -15.37 -2.89 10.53
N ARG A 210 -14.61 -3.73 9.83
CA ARG A 210 -15.05 -4.36 8.58
C ARG A 210 -16.15 -5.39 8.83
N PHE A 211 -15.91 -6.38 9.69
CA PHE A 211 -16.88 -7.42 10.02
C PHE A 211 -18.06 -6.90 10.83
N GLY A 212 -17.81 -6.00 11.77
CA GLY A 212 -18.87 -5.35 12.53
C GLY A 212 -19.77 -4.52 11.63
N SER A 213 -19.20 -3.76 10.68
CA SER A 213 -20.02 -3.01 9.73
C SER A 213 -20.82 -3.91 8.80
N TYR A 214 -20.23 -5.02 8.31
CA TYR A 214 -20.91 -5.98 7.45
C TYR A 214 -22.09 -6.65 8.16
N THR A 215 -21.86 -7.20 9.35
CA THR A 215 -22.91 -7.86 10.14
C THR A 215 -24.04 -6.90 10.52
N VAL A 216 -23.69 -5.65 10.87
CA VAL A 216 -24.70 -4.61 11.15
C VAL A 216 -25.47 -4.24 9.89
N TYR A 217 -24.79 -4.08 8.75
CA TYR A 217 -25.43 -3.77 7.47
C TYR A 217 -26.39 -4.89 7.03
N GLU A 218 -25.96 -6.14 7.11
CA GLU A 218 -26.78 -7.31 6.79
C GLU A 218 -27.97 -7.45 7.73
N TYR A 219 -27.78 -7.17 9.02
CA TYR A 219 -28.87 -7.15 9.99
C TYR A 219 -29.91 -6.07 9.67
N ILE A 220 -29.45 -4.86 9.35
CA ILE A 220 -30.31 -3.71 9.01
C ILE A 220 -31.07 -3.98 7.71
N THR A 221 -30.41 -4.48 6.67
CA THR A 221 -31.04 -4.79 5.38
C THR A 221 -32.08 -5.89 5.53
N ARG A 222 -31.77 -7.00 6.22
CA ARG A 222 -32.76 -8.04 6.54
C ARG A 222 -33.96 -7.51 7.32
N HIS A 223 -33.73 -6.61 8.28
CA HIS A 223 -34.84 -6.00 9.03
C HIS A 223 -35.68 -5.07 8.16
N ARG A 224 -35.04 -4.25 7.33
CA ARG A 224 -35.72 -3.37 6.37
C ARG A 224 -36.59 -4.18 5.41
N ASP A 225 -36.07 -5.25 4.86
CA ASP A 225 -36.77 -6.04 3.84
C ASP A 225 -37.94 -6.82 4.45
N ARG A 226 -37.81 -7.30 5.70
CA ARG A 226 -38.94 -7.87 6.46
C ARG A 226 -40.04 -6.84 6.70
N VAL A 227 -39.67 -5.63 7.14
CA VAL A 227 -40.65 -4.55 7.38
C VAL A 227 -41.35 -4.15 6.08
N TRP A 228 -40.60 -4.05 4.97
CA TRP A 228 -41.17 -3.71 3.67
C TRP A 228 -42.10 -4.79 3.13
N SER A 229 -41.72 -6.06 3.28
CA SER A 229 -42.57 -7.20 2.93
C SER A 229 -43.86 -7.24 3.75
N ASP A 230 -43.80 -6.94 5.05
CA ASP A 230 -45.00 -6.86 5.89
C ASP A 230 -45.86 -5.63 5.55
N ALA A 231 -45.27 -4.55 5.06
CA ALA A 231 -46.00 -3.37 4.59
C ALA A 231 -46.77 -3.65 3.29
N GLN A 232 -46.14 -4.34 2.32
CA GLN A 232 -46.75 -4.77 1.06
C GLN A 232 -47.74 -5.94 1.19
N MET A 233 -47.81 -6.60 2.36
CA MET A 233 -48.79 -7.67 2.58
C MET A 233 -50.22 -7.11 2.51
N ASP A 234 -51.04 -7.72 1.64
CA ASP A 234 -52.47 -7.43 1.49
C ASP A 234 -53.20 -7.59 2.84
N ASP A 235 -54.22 -6.77 3.07
CA ASP A 235 -54.95 -6.69 4.35
C ASP A 235 -55.59 -8.03 4.74
N THR A 236 -55.95 -8.84 3.74
CA THR A 236 -56.46 -10.21 3.91
C THR A 236 -55.42 -11.14 4.56
N THR A 237 -54.16 -10.97 4.20
CA THR A 237 -53.05 -11.78 4.70
C THR A 237 -52.64 -11.34 6.10
N LYS A 238 -52.68 -10.01 6.36
CA LYS A 238 -52.49 -9.44 7.70
C LYS A 238 -53.53 -9.98 8.69
N GLN A 239 -54.82 -10.00 8.33
CA GLN A 239 -55.87 -10.52 9.21
C GLN A 239 -55.72 -12.02 9.51
N SER A 240 -55.26 -12.82 8.53
CA SER A 240 -55.04 -14.25 8.70
C SER A 240 -53.90 -14.56 9.67
N ARG A 241 -52.77 -13.83 9.57
CA ARG A 241 -51.66 -13.94 10.56
C ARG A 241 -52.09 -13.51 11.96
N LEU A 242 -52.92 -12.46 12.07
CA LEU A 242 -53.41 -11.97 13.37
C LEU A 242 -54.34 -12.99 14.06
N LYS A 243 -55.20 -13.68 13.30
CA LYS A 243 -56.02 -14.79 13.82
C LYS A 243 -55.16 -15.96 14.29
N TYR A 244 -54.11 -16.30 13.54
CA TYR A 244 -53.18 -17.37 13.92
C TYR A 244 -52.45 -17.04 15.23
N TRP A 245 -51.86 -15.85 15.34
CA TRP A 245 -51.14 -15.44 16.55
C TRP A 245 -52.03 -15.35 17.79
N LYS A 246 -53.30 -14.90 17.64
CA LYS A 246 -54.27 -14.94 18.75
C LYS A 246 -54.54 -16.37 19.23
N ARG A 247 -54.55 -17.35 18.32
CA ARG A 247 -54.79 -18.77 18.64
C ARG A 247 -53.57 -19.42 19.30
N VAL A 248 -52.36 -19.07 18.87
CA VAL A 248 -51.11 -19.55 19.49
C VAL A 248 -50.92 -18.97 20.89
N ARG A 249 -51.33 -17.72 21.12
CA ARG A 249 -51.20 -17.06 22.44
C ARG A 249 -52.25 -17.52 23.47
N SER A 250 -53.33 -18.17 23.03
CA SER A 250 -54.40 -18.67 23.90
C SER A 250 -54.19 -20.11 24.36
N VAL A 251 -53.09 -20.75 23.94
CA VAL A 251 -52.63 -22.07 24.39
C VAL A 251 -51.49 -21.87 25.38
#